data_AF-A0A4P1S1S9-F1
#
_entry.id   AF-A0A4P1S1S9-F1
#
_cell.length_a   1.000
_cell.length_b   1.000
_cell.length_c   1.000
_cell.angle_alpha   90.00
_cell.angle_beta   90.00
_cell.angle_gamma   90.00
#
_symmetry.space_group_name_H-M   'P 1'
#
loop_
_entity.id
_entity.type
_entity.pdbx_description
1 polymer ?
#
loop_
_entity_poly.entity_id
_entity_poly.type
_entity_poly.pdbx_seq_one_letter_code
_entity_poly.pdbx_strand_id
1 'polypeptide(L)'
;MGYFLFVPTIDSGKLKISDENFKKLATSTGIDIATLRNALYGSGIDCMKAHSDPEIIKKLGEALSLHKIPNLSTSTEYLDKIQVYNAKKLIAQQDRIEFQTDSGQKLSIPLDQPIAIASDTKWSRDSITRSVMKGEQFAIASPEHAFIFRAKSVVVENVPGTTNYSRTHNAALFLEYLFKSGEELYVDSSYRQLQGVLRGGFSRYAALLSHMLDSGFLKQDFPENLLEEPSIEDKPPVPTYKYRKYTGLNLYLHRYLQGFRASTIDHTTLSWLFFLFFAYGGLRVQSVEILALAVGVLTLSMNVRFFQLLHMKNLIQDIPISKLRSVSAGFVEVTGRIHASHPLISPISGTKSVYFRYVKEKRIHTRNGYSWKTVEIGQAIADDCYLDDGSGIISLNLKNARFSISSRESFYHTYADLNMGIIQTSGMNNVRYTEEYLDEGRMVYSMGTAIPVNPLRRFGEYLAEVKKDKNQLLRFDLDGNGVIDESEWQVALPQLRREFLAHYMDKGQSFSLMLDYSKDFPIFLVSDQPEEKLLKTLKWKVPATFLLGLITFVIFLILMVSIIGG
;
A
#
# COMPACT_ATOMS: atom_id res chain seq x y z
N MET A 1 -37.80 11.45 -4.46
CA MET A 1 -37.08 12.74 -4.50
C MET A 1 -35.91 12.67 -3.55
N GLY A 2 -34.73 13.08 -3.99
CA GLY A 2 -33.55 13.19 -3.13
C GLY A 2 -33.14 14.66 -2.99
N TYR A 3 -32.83 15.06 -1.76
CA TYR A 3 -32.20 16.33 -1.43
C TYR A 3 -30.71 16.07 -1.16
N PHE A 4 -29.88 17.01 -1.58
CA PHE A 4 -28.43 16.90 -1.55
C PHE A 4 -27.82 18.12 -0.87
N LEU A 5 -26.79 17.89 -0.06
CA LEU A 5 -25.90 18.92 0.46
C LEU A 5 -24.53 18.74 -0.19
N PHE A 6 -24.13 19.73 -0.99
CA PHE A 6 -22.81 19.78 -1.62
C PHE A 6 -21.88 20.72 -0.86
N VAL A 7 -20.59 20.37 -0.83
CA VAL A 7 -19.51 21.16 -0.23
C VAL A 7 -18.30 21.16 -1.16
N PRO A 8 -17.52 22.25 -1.21
CA PRO A 8 -16.24 22.22 -1.91
C PRO A 8 -15.27 21.36 -1.11
N THR A 9 -14.29 20.81 -1.80
CA THR A 9 -13.24 19.99 -1.19
C THR A 9 -11.93 20.76 -1.09
N ILE A 10 -11.20 20.51 -0.02
CA ILE A 10 -9.87 21.06 0.23
C ILE A 10 -8.84 20.05 -0.28
N ASP A 11 -7.87 20.53 -1.05
CA ASP A 11 -6.71 19.73 -1.42
C ASP A 11 -5.85 19.47 -0.19
N SER A 12 -5.96 18.24 0.33
CA SER A 12 -5.22 17.75 1.50
C SER A 12 -3.70 17.90 1.40
N GLY A 13 -3.15 18.13 0.20
CA GLY A 13 -1.72 18.34 0.00
C GLY A 13 -1.22 19.75 0.34
N LYS A 14 -2.11 20.74 0.46
CA LYS A 14 -1.76 22.16 0.66
C LYS A 14 -2.30 22.77 1.95
N LEU A 15 -3.51 22.38 2.36
CA LEU A 15 -4.22 22.96 3.50
C LEU A 15 -4.93 21.86 4.30
N LYS A 16 -4.98 22.00 5.62
CA LYS A 16 -5.57 21.05 6.56
C LYS A 16 -6.58 21.77 7.46
N ILE A 17 -7.67 21.11 7.84
CA ILE A 17 -8.53 21.57 8.93
C ILE A 17 -8.02 20.93 10.23
N SER A 18 -7.82 21.73 11.27
CA SER A 18 -7.34 21.25 12.57
C SER A 18 -8.31 20.23 13.20
N ASP A 19 -7.78 19.31 13.98
CA ASP A 19 -8.58 18.28 14.65
C ASP A 19 -9.58 18.88 15.65
N GLU A 20 -9.25 20.04 16.23
CA GLU A 20 -10.16 20.80 17.07
C GLU A 20 -11.34 21.35 16.26
N ASN A 21 -11.07 21.89 15.06
CA ASN A 21 -12.11 22.38 14.16
C ASN A 21 -13.01 21.24 13.65
N PHE A 22 -12.44 20.06 13.37
CA PHE A 22 -13.26 18.87 13.06
C PHE A 22 -14.16 18.43 14.23
N LYS A 23 -13.67 18.48 15.48
CA LYS A 23 -14.50 18.19 16.66
C LYS A 23 -15.64 19.19 16.82
N LYS A 24 -15.37 20.48 16.60
CA LYS A 24 -16.41 21.54 16.61
C LYS A 24 -17.47 21.29 15.54
N LEU A 25 -17.04 20.99 14.31
CA LEU A 25 -17.94 20.66 13.20
C LEU A 25 -18.75 19.40 13.45
N ALA A 26 -18.15 18.35 13.99
CA ALA A 26 -18.85 17.11 14.32
C ALA A 26 -19.94 17.35 15.38
N THR A 27 -19.66 18.23 16.35
CA THR A 27 -20.61 18.58 17.41
C THR A 27 -21.79 19.40 16.87
N SER A 28 -21.54 20.36 15.97
CA SER A 28 -22.60 21.21 15.41
C SER A 28 -23.44 20.52 14.34
N THR A 29 -22.84 19.68 13.51
CA THR A 29 -23.53 18.97 12.42
C THR A 29 -24.12 17.63 12.86
N GLY A 30 -23.63 17.03 13.94
CA GLY A 30 -23.99 15.67 14.36
C GLY A 30 -23.45 14.58 13.42
N ILE A 31 -22.54 14.93 12.51
CA ILE A 31 -21.85 14.00 11.60
C ILE A 31 -20.52 13.59 12.26
N ASP A 32 -20.16 12.30 12.15
CA ASP A 32 -18.90 11.83 12.68
C ASP A 32 -17.70 12.41 11.92
N ILE A 33 -16.56 12.54 12.63
CA ILE A 33 -15.36 13.18 12.10
C ILE A 33 -14.83 12.48 10.83
N ALA A 34 -14.95 11.15 10.73
CA ALA A 34 -14.45 10.42 9.57
C ALA A 34 -15.27 10.74 8.31
N THR A 35 -16.60 10.80 8.44
CA THR A 35 -17.49 11.22 7.34
C THR A 35 -17.24 12.68 6.95
N LEU A 36 -17.05 13.59 7.91
CA LEU A 36 -16.69 14.98 7.61
C LEU A 36 -15.36 15.11 6.87
N ARG A 37 -14.33 14.36 7.30
CA ARG A 37 -13.04 14.33 6.62
C ARG A 37 -13.17 13.81 5.18
N ASN A 38 -13.91 12.73 4.98
CA ASN A 38 -14.11 12.16 3.65
C ASN A 38 -14.84 13.12 2.70
N ALA A 39 -15.77 13.92 3.20
CA ALA A 39 -16.55 14.86 2.40
C ALA A 39 -15.81 16.19 2.13
N LEU A 40 -14.99 16.66 3.07
CA LEU A 40 -14.31 17.96 2.97
C LEU A 40 -12.92 17.88 2.35
N TYR A 41 -12.31 16.69 2.25
CA TYR A 41 -11.03 16.51 1.56
C TYR A 41 -11.19 15.83 0.20
N GLY A 42 -10.49 16.34 -0.80
CA GLY A 42 -10.59 15.81 -2.16
C GLY A 42 -10.17 16.81 -3.23
N SER A 43 -10.74 16.66 -4.42
CA SER A 43 -10.55 17.60 -5.53
C SER A 43 -11.89 17.97 -6.13
N GLY A 44 -12.19 19.27 -6.22
CA GLY A 44 -13.46 19.78 -6.73
C GLY A 44 -14.54 19.80 -5.65
N ILE A 45 -15.59 19.00 -5.82
CA ILE A 45 -16.84 19.11 -5.06
C ILE A 45 -17.31 17.72 -4.62
N ASP A 46 -17.84 17.61 -3.40
CA ASP A 46 -18.43 16.37 -2.91
C ASP A 46 -19.85 16.55 -2.37
N CYS A 47 -20.59 15.45 -2.29
CA CYS A 47 -21.90 15.41 -1.65
C CYS A 47 -21.75 14.91 -0.21
N MET A 48 -21.78 15.84 0.74
CA MET A 48 -21.68 15.52 2.17
C MET A 48 -22.85 14.66 2.65
N LYS A 49 -24.07 14.93 2.16
CA LYS A 49 -25.24 14.15 2.53
C LYS A 49 -26.30 14.16 1.44
N ALA A 50 -26.89 12.99 1.20
CA ALA A 50 -28.12 12.83 0.44
C ALA A 50 -29.21 12.26 1.37
N HIS A 51 -30.40 12.84 1.35
CA HIS A 51 -31.54 12.37 2.15
C HIS A 51 -32.87 12.59 1.43
N SER A 52 -33.90 11.84 1.79
CA SER A 52 -35.26 12.03 1.27
C SER A 52 -36.02 13.20 1.94
N ASP A 53 -35.53 13.64 3.09
CA ASP A 53 -36.13 14.68 3.93
C ASP A 53 -35.35 15.99 3.76
N PRO A 54 -35.99 17.07 3.26
CA PRO A 54 -35.34 18.35 3.08
C PRO A 54 -34.92 19.01 4.39
N GLU A 55 -35.61 18.76 5.50
CA GLU A 55 -35.29 19.43 6.77
C GLU A 55 -33.93 19.00 7.31
N ILE A 56 -33.55 17.73 7.12
CA ILE A 56 -32.24 17.22 7.54
C ILE A 56 -31.12 17.90 6.75
N ILE A 57 -31.29 18.03 5.42
CA ILE A 57 -30.32 18.71 4.56
C ILE A 57 -30.22 20.19 4.91
N LYS A 58 -31.35 20.85 5.18
CA LYS A 58 -31.40 22.26 5.57
C LYS A 58 -30.69 22.50 6.90
N LYS A 59 -30.98 21.70 7.93
CA LYS A 59 -30.31 21.79 9.25
C LYS A 59 -28.80 21.61 9.15
N LEU A 60 -28.35 20.65 8.34
CA LEU A 60 -26.92 20.44 8.09
C LEU A 60 -26.27 21.62 7.37
N GLY A 61 -26.93 22.16 6.33
CA GLY A 61 -26.47 23.36 5.63
C GLY A 61 -26.38 24.58 6.55
N GLU A 62 -27.37 24.80 7.41
CA GLU A 62 -27.36 25.85 8.43
C GLU A 62 -26.20 25.67 9.41
N ALA A 63 -25.93 24.45 9.87
CA ALA A 63 -24.81 24.14 10.75
C ALA A 63 -23.44 24.44 10.09
N LEU A 64 -23.26 24.11 8.81
CA LEU A 64 -22.04 24.45 8.06
C LEU A 64 -21.89 25.97 7.87
N SER A 65 -22.99 26.66 7.57
CA SER A 65 -23.02 28.11 7.40
C SER A 65 -22.65 28.86 8.68
N LEU A 66 -22.98 28.32 9.87
CA LEU A 66 -22.52 28.88 11.16
C LEU A 66 -20.98 28.90 11.28
N HIS A 67 -20.31 27.92 10.67
CA HIS A 67 -18.85 27.84 10.60
C HIS A 67 -18.27 28.51 9.35
N LYS A 68 -19.10 29.23 8.58
CA LYS A 68 -18.73 29.87 7.30
C LYS A 68 -18.18 28.88 6.26
N ILE A 69 -18.59 27.62 6.33
CA ILE A 69 -18.20 26.62 5.32
C ILE A 69 -19.13 26.77 4.11
N PRO A 70 -18.59 26.97 2.90
CA PRO A 70 -19.40 27.02 1.69
C PRO A 70 -20.20 25.73 1.51
N ASN A 71 -21.50 25.85 1.28
CA ASN A 71 -22.37 24.71 1.08
C ASN A 71 -23.52 25.06 0.14
N LEU A 72 -24.01 24.06 -0.59
CA LEU A 72 -25.14 24.21 -1.51
C LEU A 72 -26.14 23.09 -1.29
N SER A 73 -27.33 23.45 -0.81
CA SER A 73 -28.46 22.53 -0.73
C SER A 73 -29.30 22.57 -1.99
N THR A 74 -29.56 21.44 -2.61
CA THR A 74 -30.43 21.35 -3.80
C THR A 74 -31.24 20.06 -3.81
N SER A 75 -32.14 19.90 -4.79
CA SER A 75 -32.99 18.71 -4.92
C SER A 75 -32.96 18.15 -6.33
N THR A 76 -33.27 16.86 -6.46
CA THR A 76 -33.39 16.22 -7.78
C THR A 76 -34.42 16.94 -8.65
N GLU A 77 -35.55 17.36 -8.07
CA GLU A 77 -36.63 18.06 -8.79
C GLU A 77 -36.17 19.43 -9.31
N TYR A 78 -35.40 20.16 -8.51
CA TYR A 78 -34.87 21.45 -8.92
C TYR A 78 -33.85 21.31 -10.05
N LEU A 79 -32.91 20.37 -9.94
CA LEU A 79 -31.91 20.11 -10.99
C LEU A 79 -32.56 19.64 -12.30
N ASP A 80 -33.64 18.87 -12.23
CA ASP A 80 -34.37 18.41 -13.41
C ASP A 80 -35.15 19.54 -14.12
N LYS A 81 -35.38 20.69 -13.46
CA LYS A 81 -35.98 21.89 -14.07
C LYS A 81 -34.97 22.73 -14.85
N ILE A 82 -33.67 22.60 -14.55
CA ILE A 82 -32.61 23.33 -15.26
C ILE A 82 -32.44 22.69 -16.64
N GLN A 83 -32.62 23.49 -17.68
CA GLN A 83 -32.53 23.00 -19.04
C GLN A 83 -31.06 22.78 -19.44
N VAL A 84 -30.76 21.56 -19.91
CA VAL A 84 -29.43 21.19 -20.40
C VAL A 84 -29.51 20.90 -21.89
N TYR A 85 -28.74 21.64 -22.68
CA TYR A 85 -28.77 21.57 -24.13
C TYR A 85 -27.66 20.67 -24.69
N ASN A 86 -27.98 19.85 -25.68
CA ASN A 86 -26.98 19.08 -26.44
C ASN A 86 -26.40 19.94 -27.56
N ALA A 87 -25.15 20.38 -27.43
CA ALA A 87 -24.50 21.18 -28.45
C ALA A 87 -23.92 20.29 -29.57
N LYS A 88 -24.31 20.57 -30.82
CA LYS A 88 -23.74 19.96 -32.04
C LYS A 88 -22.66 20.83 -32.68
N LYS A 89 -22.74 22.15 -32.50
CA LYS A 89 -21.75 23.10 -33.00
C LYS A 89 -21.36 24.10 -31.92
N LEU A 90 -20.05 24.38 -31.82
CA LEU A 90 -19.43 25.35 -30.94
C LEU A 90 -18.74 26.40 -31.80
N ILE A 91 -19.06 27.68 -31.59
CA ILE A 91 -18.53 28.79 -32.39
C ILE A 91 -17.90 29.77 -31.41
N ALA A 92 -16.59 30.00 -31.54
CA ALA A 92 -15.89 31.00 -30.76
C ALA A 92 -16.07 32.39 -31.39
N GLN A 93 -16.39 33.39 -30.58
CA GLN A 93 -16.34 34.82 -30.94
C GLN A 93 -15.47 35.56 -29.92
N GLN A 94 -15.14 36.82 -30.20
CA GLN A 94 -14.23 37.60 -29.36
C GLN A 94 -14.76 37.85 -27.94
N ASP A 95 -16.07 38.02 -27.77
CA ASP A 95 -16.74 38.38 -26.51
C ASP A 95 -17.68 37.29 -25.96
N ARG A 96 -17.96 36.25 -26.75
CA ARG A 96 -18.96 35.22 -26.42
C ARG A 96 -18.65 33.89 -27.11
N ILE A 97 -19.35 32.86 -26.65
CA ILE A 97 -19.38 31.54 -27.26
C ILE A 97 -20.79 31.28 -27.75
N GLU A 98 -20.96 30.90 -29.00
CA GLU A 98 -22.26 30.44 -29.50
C GLU A 98 -22.32 28.92 -29.58
N PHE A 99 -23.46 28.38 -29.17
CA PHE A 99 -23.79 26.97 -29.18
C PHE A 99 -24.98 26.77 -30.11
N GLN A 100 -24.85 25.85 -31.07
CA GLN A 100 -25.99 25.37 -31.85
C GLN A 100 -26.43 24.00 -31.32
N THR A 101 -27.68 23.91 -30.89
CA THR A 101 -28.26 22.68 -30.34
C THR A 101 -28.60 21.67 -31.44
N ASP A 102 -28.96 20.46 -31.04
CA ASP A 102 -29.53 19.43 -31.91
C ASP A 102 -30.84 19.84 -32.60
N SER A 103 -31.65 20.68 -31.94
CA SER A 103 -32.86 21.31 -32.47
C SER A 103 -32.62 22.52 -33.39
N GLY A 104 -31.36 22.94 -33.55
CA GLY A 104 -30.98 24.09 -34.38
C GLY A 104 -31.10 25.45 -33.70
N GLN A 105 -31.50 25.49 -32.42
CA GLN A 105 -31.51 26.69 -31.60
C GLN A 105 -30.07 27.21 -31.40
N LYS A 106 -29.90 28.53 -31.48
CA LYS A 106 -28.63 29.19 -31.18
C LYS A 106 -28.74 29.88 -29.82
N LEU A 107 -27.81 29.57 -28.93
CA LEU A 107 -27.68 30.17 -27.60
C LEU A 107 -26.24 30.63 -27.42
N SER A 108 -26.00 31.63 -26.57
CA SER A 108 -24.65 32.16 -26.35
C SER A 108 -24.33 32.35 -24.89
N ILE A 109 -23.09 32.07 -24.52
CA ILE A 109 -22.51 32.39 -23.20
C ILE A 109 -21.51 33.53 -23.39
N PRO A 110 -21.71 34.69 -22.75
CA PRO A 110 -20.70 35.75 -22.66
C PRO A 110 -19.42 35.29 -21.94
N LEU A 111 -18.24 35.73 -22.39
CA LEU A 111 -16.95 35.34 -21.81
C LEU A 111 -16.57 36.11 -20.53
N ASP A 112 -17.30 37.19 -20.21
CA ASP A 112 -17.18 38.00 -18.99
C ASP A 112 -17.93 37.39 -17.78
N GLN A 113 -18.71 36.32 -18.01
CA GLN A 113 -19.41 35.58 -16.97
C GLN A 113 -18.58 34.39 -16.48
N PRO A 114 -18.84 33.90 -15.25
CA PRO A 114 -18.17 32.71 -14.74
C PRO A 114 -18.62 31.46 -15.51
N ILE A 115 -17.65 30.68 -15.98
CA ILE A 115 -17.88 29.47 -16.78
C ILE A 115 -17.29 28.27 -16.05
N ALA A 116 -18.07 27.20 -15.90
CA ALA A 116 -17.59 25.91 -15.41
C ALA A 116 -17.47 24.93 -16.57
N ILE A 117 -16.34 24.22 -16.61
CA ILE A 117 -16.10 23.15 -17.58
C ILE A 117 -15.87 21.85 -16.82
N ALA A 118 -16.52 20.78 -17.27
CA ALA A 118 -16.32 19.43 -16.73
C ALA A 118 -16.26 18.36 -17.82
N SER A 119 -15.70 17.20 -17.45
CA SER A 119 -15.65 16.00 -18.29
C SER A 119 -16.17 14.79 -17.51
N ASP A 120 -16.66 13.80 -18.24
CA ASP A 120 -17.00 12.48 -17.72
C ASP A 120 -15.77 11.63 -17.29
N THR A 121 -14.57 12.13 -17.58
CA THR A 121 -13.29 11.52 -17.18
C THR A 121 -12.44 12.48 -16.35
N LYS A 122 -11.52 11.95 -15.53
CA LYS A 122 -10.57 12.77 -14.77
C LYS A 122 -9.68 13.54 -15.75
N TRP A 123 -9.64 14.87 -15.60
CA TRP A 123 -8.93 15.76 -16.50
C TRP A 123 -8.39 16.98 -15.75
N SER A 124 -7.46 17.68 -16.39
CA SER A 124 -6.83 18.90 -15.91
C SER A 124 -6.49 19.78 -17.11
N ARG A 125 -6.20 21.06 -16.86
CA ARG A 125 -5.77 22.01 -17.90
C ARG A 125 -4.56 21.48 -18.67
N ASP A 126 -3.58 20.88 -17.99
CA ASP A 126 -2.34 20.37 -18.60
C ASP A 126 -2.50 19.01 -19.32
N SER A 127 -3.63 18.33 -19.13
CA SER A 127 -3.89 17.02 -19.71
C SER A 127 -4.97 17.04 -20.80
N ILE A 128 -5.42 18.23 -21.22
CA ILE A 128 -6.62 18.41 -22.06
C ILE A 128 -6.60 17.55 -23.32
N THR A 129 -5.50 17.54 -24.08
CA THR A 129 -5.38 16.76 -25.32
C THR A 129 -5.53 15.28 -25.06
N ARG A 130 -4.92 14.76 -23.98
CA ARG A 130 -5.05 13.35 -23.58
C ARG A 130 -6.48 13.04 -23.08
N SER A 131 -7.09 13.98 -22.36
CA SER A 131 -8.44 13.84 -21.82
C SER A 131 -9.49 13.89 -22.91
N VAL A 132 -9.36 14.72 -23.93
CA VAL A 132 -10.27 14.77 -25.09
C VAL A 132 -10.12 13.54 -26.00
N MET A 133 -8.92 12.97 -26.09
CA MET A 133 -8.68 11.71 -26.81
C MET A 133 -9.26 10.49 -26.08
N LYS A 134 -9.35 10.55 -24.74
CA LYS A 134 -9.92 9.49 -23.89
C LYS A 134 -11.42 9.68 -23.60
N GLY A 135 -11.86 10.93 -23.52
CA GLY A 135 -13.17 11.36 -23.01
C GLY A 135 -14.27 11.31 -24.07
N GLU A 136 -15.48 11.02 -23.61
CA GLU A 136 -16.64 10.83 -24.47
C GLU A 136 -17.60 12.03 -24.39
N GLN A 137 -17.70 12.73 -23.25
CA GLN A 137 -18.60 13.87 -23.04
C GLN A 137 -17.98 15.02 -22.22
N PHE A 138 -18.34 16.25 -22.57
CA PHE A 138 -17.92 17.50 -21.91
C PHE A 138 -19.14 18.35 -21.59
N ALA A 139 -19.10 19.05 -20.45
CA ALA A 139 -20.12 20.01 -20.03
C ALA A 139 -19.50 21.41 -19.95
N ILE A 140 -20.23 22.40 -20.44
CA ILE A 140 -19.93 23.82 -20.25
C ILE A 140 -21.18 24.45 -19.64
N ALA A 141 -21.02 25.07 -18.48
CA ALA A 141 -22.11 25.71 -17.76
C ALA A 141 -21.79 27.18 -17.48
N SER A 142 -22.82 28.02 -17.54
CA SER A 142 -22.88 29.38 -17.01
C SER A 142 -24.05 29.46 -16.01
N PRO A 143 -24.23 30.58 -15.28
CA PRO A 143 -25.38 30.75 -14.38
C PRO A 143 -26.75 30.49 -15.05
N GLU A 144 -26.89 30.84 -16.32
CA GLU A 144 -28.17 30.75 -17.04
C GLU A 144 -28.30 29.52 -17.94
N HIS A 145 -27.18 28.98 -18.43
CA HIS A 145 -27.20 27.95 -19.47
C HIS A 145 -26.24 26.79 -19.15
N ALA A 146 -26.69 25.56 -19.40
CA ALA A 146 -25.87 24.36 -19.32
C ALA A 146 -25.86 23.62 -20.66
N PHE A 147 -24.67 23.32 -21.17
CA PHE A 147 -24.46 22.60 -22.43
C PHE A 147 -23.67 21.33 -22.19
N ILE A 148 -24.03 20.27 -22.91
CA ILE A 148 -23.22 19.05 -23.04
C ILE A 148 -22.90 18.77 -24.50
N PHE A 149 -21.71 18.25 -24.77
CA PHE A 149 -21.32 17.83 -26.11
C PHE A 149 -20.37 16.65 -26.07
N ARG A 150 -20.30 15.90 -27.18
CA ARG A 150 -19.30 14.84 -27.37
C ARG A 150 -18.19 15.32 -28.29
N ALA A 151 -16.95 15.21 -27.82
CA ALA A 151 -15.78 15.65 -28.59
C ALA A 151 -15.65 14.96 -29.97
N LYS A 152 -16.15 13.72 -30.11
CA LYS A 152 -16.10 12.96 -31.37
C LYS A 152 -17.10 13.43 -32.42
N SER A 153 -18.17 14.12 -32.04
CA SER A 153 -19.26 14.50 -32.95
C SER A 153 -19.51 16.00 -33.05
N VAL A 154 -18.93 16.81 -32.16
CA VAL A 154 -19.15 18.25 -32.16
C VAL A 154 -18.37 18.93 -33.29
N VAL A 155 -19.00 19.92 -33.93
CA VAL A 155 -18.37 20.79 -34.92
C VAL A 155 -17.85 22.04 -34.21
N VAL A 156 -16.62 22.42 -34.48
CA VAL A 156 -16.01 23.64 -33.92
C VAL A 156 -15.70 24.60 -35.06
N GLU A 157 -16.07 25.87 -34.89
CA GLU A 157 -15.82 26.96 -35.84
C GLU A 157 -15.15 28.15 -35.14
N ASN A 158 -14.46 28.97 -35.94
CA ASN A 158 -13.80 30.21 -35.51
C ASN A 158 -12.73 30.05 -34.41
N VAL A 159 -12.09 28.88 -34.32
CA VAL A 159 -10.93 28.65 -33.45
C VAL A 159 -9.67 28.51 -34.31
N PRO A 160 -8.59 29.26 -34.06
CA PRO A 160 -7.34 29.12 -34.81
C PRO A 160 -6.76 27.70 -34.73
N GLY A 161 -6.31 27.17 -35.86
CA GLY A 161 -5.67 25.85 -35.94
C GLY A 161 -6.63 24.66 -36.11
N THR A 162 -7.95 24.89 -36.19
CA THR A 162 -8.90 23.79 -36.46
C THR A 162 -8.67 23.14 -37.82
N THR A 163 -8.89 21.82 -37.89
CA THR A 163 -8.69 21.01 -39.10
C THR A 163 -10.00 20.37 -39.57
N ASN A 164 -10.11 20.01 -40.84
CA ASN A 164 -11.27 19.24 -41.33
C ASN A 164 -11.20 17.74 -40.98
N TYR A 165 -10.05 17.27 -40.48
CA TYR A 165 -9.75 15.85 -40.34
C TYR A 165 -10.06 15.26 -38.95
N SER A 166 -10.03 16.08 -37.89
CA SER A 166 -10.22 15.58 -36.51
C SER A 166 -11.13 16.47 -35.68
N ARG A 167 -12.35 15.98 -35.40
CA ARG A 167 -13.31 16.64 -34.50
C ARG A 167 -12.82 16.69 -33.06
N THR A 168 -12.17 15.63 -32.59
CA THR A 168 -11.61 15.57 -31.23
C THR A 168 -10.47 16.56 -31.06
N HIS A 169 -9.58 16.70 -32.05
CA HIS A 169 -8.53 17.71 -32.02
C HIS A 169 -9.11 19.13 -31.97
N ASN A 170 -10.13 19.41 -32.80
CA ASN A 170 -10.77 20.73 -32.81
C ASN A 170 -11.50 21.02 -31.49
N ALA A 171 -12.14 20.03 -30.86
CA ALA A 171 -12.75 20.17 -29.55
C ALA A 171 -11.69 20.48 -28.46
N ALA A 172 -10.51 19.88 -28.54
CA ALA A 172 -9.39 20.20 -27.66
C ALA A 172 -8.92 21.65 -27.86
N LEU A 173 -8.73 22.09 -29.11
CA LEU A 173 -8.36 23.47 -29.43
C LEU A 173 -9.41 24.48 -28.93
N PHE A 174 -10.69 24.14 -29.04
CA PHE A 174 -11.77 24.97 -28.53
C PHE A 174 -11.71 25.14 -27.01
N LEU A 175 -11.52 24.05 -26.27
CA LEU A 175 -11.37 24.12 -24.82
C LEU A 175 -10.08 24.87 -24.41
N GLU A 176 -8.99 24.72 -25.17
CA GLU A 176 -7.77 25.51 -24.98
C GLU A 176 -7.98 27.00 -25.26
N TYR A 177 -8.81 27.35 -26.25
CA TYR A 177 -9.22 28.73 -26.51
C TYR A 177 -10.00 29.31 -25.32
N LEU A 178 -10.96 28.55 -24.78
CA LEU A 178 -11.71 28.98 -23.59
C LEU A 178 -10.81 29.23 -22.38
N PHE A 179 -9.79 28.39 -22.17
CA PHE A 179 -8.83 28.61 -21.10
C PHE A 179 -7.98 29.87 -21.26
N LYS A 180 -7.81 30.38 -22.48
CA LYS A 180 -7.05 31.60 -22.76
C LYS A 180 -7.93 32.85 -22.73
N SER A 181 -9.20 32.72 -23.13
CA SER A 181 -10.09 33.86 -23.37
C SER A 181 -11.10 34.11 -22.25
N GLY A 182 -11.41 33.11 -21.41
CA GLY A 182 -12.37 33.27 -20.31
C GLY A 182 -11.73 33.94 -19.08
N GLU A 183 -12.42 34.93 -18.51
CA GLU A 183 -11.93 35.68 -17.33
C GLU A 183 -12.05 34.86 -16.04
N GLU A 184 -13.21 34.22 -15.80
CA GLU A 184 -13.47 33.40 -14.62
C GLU A 184 -13.85 31.97 -15.03
N LEU A 185 -12.88 31.05 -15.00
CA LEU A 185 -13.08 29.69 -15.50
C LEU A 185 -12.78 28.63 -14.45
N TYR A 186 -13.81 27.85 -14.11
CA TYR A 186 -13.76 26.75 -13.15
C TYR A 186 -13.63 25.41 -13.88
N VAL A 187 -12.61 24.64 -13.52
CA VAL A 187 -12.40 23.28 -14.06
C VAL A 187 -12.75 22.27 -12.99
N ASP A 188 -13.73 21.43 -13.29
CA ASP A 188 -14.18 20.41 -12.36
C ASP A 188 -14.08 19.00 -12.97
N SER A 189 -13.75 18.01 -12.11
CA SER A 189 -13.64 16.59 -12.49
C SER A 189 -14.39 15.64 -11.55
N SER A 190 -15.34 16.16 -10.77
CA SER A 190 -16.00 15.48 -9.65
C SER A 190 -17.14 14.55 -10.09
N TYR A 191 -17.51 14.55 -11.38
CA TYR A 191 -18.63 13.77 -11.91
C TYR A 191 -18.57 12.27 -11.56
N ARG A 192 -17.40 11.63 -11.67
CA ARG A 192 -17.29 10.17 -11.41
C ARG A 192 -17.60 9.81 -9.97
N GLN A 193 -17.21 10.66 -9.03
CA GLN A 193 -17.52 10.49 -7.61
C GLN A 193 -19.01 10.69 -7.35
N LEU A 194 -19.60 11.70 -8.00
CA LEU A 194 -21.00 12.08 -7.81
C LEU A 194 -22.00 11.28 -8.66
N GLN A 195 -21.54 10.46 -9.61
CA GLN A 195 -22.39 9.73 -10.56
C GLN A 195 -23.40 8.82 -9.84
N GLY A 196 -22.96 8.13 -8.78
CA GLY A 196 -23.82 7.25 -7.97
C GLY A 196 -24.86 8.02 -7.15
N VAL A 197 -24.52 9.25 -6.75
CA VAL A 197 -25.37 10.12 -5.93
C VAL A 197 -26.45 10.79 -6.78
N LEU A 198 -26.06 11.33 -7.94
CA LEU A 198 -26.96 12.15 -8.77
C LEU A 198 -28.02 11.33 -9.51
N ARG A 199 -27.86 10.01 -9.71
CA ARG A 199 -28.86 9.10 -10.33
C ARG A 199 -29.50 9.62 -11.64
N GLY A 200 -28.77 10.36 -12.48
CA GLY A 200 -29.29 11.05 -13.68
C GLY A 200 -28.31 11.23 -14.83
N GLY A 201 -27.12 10.63 -14.74
CA GLY A 201 -26.08 10.76 -15.75
C GLY A 201 -25.46 12.16 -15.82
N PHE A 202 -24.78 12.43 -16.92
CA PHE A 202 -23.93 13.61 -17.10
C PHE A 202 -24.71 14.91 -17.31
N SER A 203 -25.94 14.85 -17.83
CA SER A 203 -26.80 16.03 -17.99
C SER A 203 -27.15 16.67 -16.65
N ARG A 204 -27.55 15.85 -15.65
CA ARG A 204 -27.85 16.37 -14.30
C ARG A 204 -26.61 16.97 -13.63
N TYR A 205 -25.43 16.51 -14.01
CA TYR A 205 -24.17 17.11 -13.57
C TYR A 205 -23.95 18.51 -14.17
N ALA A 206 -24.22 18.68 -15.46
CA ALA A 206 -24.16 19.99 -16.10
C ALA A 206 -25.16 20.99 -15.49
N ALA A 207 -26.38 20.52 -15.18
CA ALA A 207 -27.37 21.32 -14.43
C ALA A 207 -26.87 21.73 -13.05
N LEU A 208 -26.23 20.81 -12.31
CA LEU A 208 -25.64 21.09 -11.01
C LEU A 208 -24.56 22.18 -11.09
N LEU A 209 -23.68 22.10 -12.09
CA LEU A 209 -22.62 23.11 -12.30
C LEU A 209 -23.21 24.50 -12.59
N SER A 210 -24.25 24.57 -13.41
CA SER A 210 -24.96 25.83 -13.68
C SER A 210 -25.56 26.43 -12.39
N HIS A 211 -26.22 25.60 -11.59
CA HIS A 211 -26.75 26.03 -10.29
C HIS A 211 -25.65 26.48 -9.30
N MET A 212 -24.49 25.82 -9.31
CA MET A 212 -23.35 26.18 -8.48
C MET A 212 -22.73 27.53 -8.87
N LEU A 213 -22.73 27.87 -10.16
CA LEU A 213 -22.31 29.18 -10.64
C LEU A 213 -23.31 30.26 -10.27
N ASP A 214 -24.61 30.01 -10.51
CA ASP A 214 -25.72 30.92 -10.21
C ASP A 214 -25.79 31.28 -8.71
N SER A 215 -25.63 30.27 -7.85
CA SER A 215 -25.59 30.48 -6.38
C SER A 215 -24.31 31.14 -5.87
N GLY A 216 -23.30 31.35 -6.73
CA GLY A 216 -21.98 31.83 -6.32
C GLY A 216 -21.18 30.83 -5.47
N PHE A 217 -21.63 29.58 -5.37
CA PHE A 217 -21.01 28.53 -4.57
C PHE A 217 -19.54 28.30 -4.93
N LEU A 218 -19.20 28.35 -6.22
CA LEU A 218 -17.82 28.17 -6.70
C LEU A 218 -16.90 29.37 -6.42
N LYS A 219 -17.44 30.52 -6.02
CA LYS A 219 -16.68 31.73 -5.65
C LYS A 219 -16.35 31.81 -4.17
N GLN A 220 -16.94 30.95 -3.34
CA GLN A 220 -16.79 31.02 -1.90
C GLN A 220 -15.55 30.27 -1.45
N ASP A 221 -14.62 30.97 -0.81
CA ASP A 221 -13.44 30.37 -0.20
C ASP A 221 -13.74 29.83 1.20
N PHE A 222 -12.95 28.84 1.61
CA PHE A 222 -12.94 28.38 3.00
C PHE A 222 -12.41 29.49 3.91
N PRO A 223 -12.95 29.62 5.14
CA PRO A 223 -12.50 30.64 6.05
C PRO A 223 -11.07 30.33 6.54
N GLU A 224 -10.17 31.31 6.45
CA GLU A 224 -8.73 31.13 6.72
C GLU A 224 -8.45 30.58 8.12
N ASN A 225 -9.26 30.92 9.11
CA ASN A 225 -9.13 30.42 10.49
C ASN A 225 -9.44 28.92 10.65
N LEU A 226 -10.04 28.30 9.65
CA LEU A 226 -10.29 26.87 9.62
C LEU A 226 -9.12 26.10 9.01
N LEU A 227 -8.28 26.77 8.22
CA LEU A 227 -7.23 26.19 7.40
C LEU A 227 -5.85 26.41 8.04
N GLU A 228 -5.09 25.34 8.13
CA GLU A 228 -3.70 25.32 8.59
C GLU A 228 -2.83 24.75 7.47
N GLU A 229 -1.65 25.31 7.25
CA GLU A 229 -0.67 24.63 6.40
C GLU A 229 -0.29 23.30 7.08
N PRO A 230 -0.26 22.18 6.32
CA PRO A 230 0.15 20.91 6.89
C PRO A 230 1.55 21.07 7.46
N SER A 231 1.69 20.77 8.76
CA SER A 231 3.01 20.72 9.38
C SER A 231 3.90 19.74 8.59
N ILE A 232 5.20 20.01 8.51
CA ILE A 232 6.14 19.16 7.76
C ILE A 232 6.10 17.69 8.28
N GLU A 233 5.65 17.49 9.52
CA GLU A 233 5.43 16.19 10.16
C GLU A 233 4.08 15.51 9.79
N ASP A 234 3.06 16.27 9.35
CA ASP A 234 1.71 15.76 9.06
C ASP A 234 1.57 15.09 7.69
N LYS A 235 2.55 15.26 6.78
CA LYS A 235 2.65 14.33 5.66
C LYS A 235 3.10 13.01 6.27
N PRO A 236 2.27 11.92 6.26
CA PRO A 236 2.81 10.61 6.57
C PRO A 236 3.98 10.43 5.60
N PRO A 237 5.21 10.29 6.10
CA PRO A 237 6.37 10.26 5.24
C PRO A 237 6.11 9.15 4.24
N VAL A 238 6.06 9.48 2.94
CA VAL A 238 6.24 8.45 1.92
C VAL A 238 7.60 7.89 2.25
N PRO A 239 7.69 6.67 2.79
CA PRO A 239 8.92 6.28 3.43
C PRO A 239 9.97 6.16 2.34
N THR A 240 10.95 7.05 2.36
CA THR A 240 12.15 6.96 1.53
C THR A 240 13.14 6.01 2.18
N TYR A 241 12.67 4.87 2.71
CA TYR A 241 13.59 3.79 3.05
C TYR A 241 13.87 2.96 1.79
N LYS A 242 15.14 2.68 1.54
CA LYS A 242 15.53 1.79 0.44
C LYS A 242 15.20 0.36 0.84
N TYR A 243 14.25 -0.25 0.16
CA TYR A 243 13.99 -1.69 0.27
C TYR A 243 14.50 -2.45 -0.95
N ARG A 244 14.71 -3.76 -0.78
CA ARG A 244 15.24 -4.60 -1.85
C ARG A 244 14.14 -4.85 -2.86
N LYS A 245 14.39 -4.40 -4.09
CA LYS A 245 13.48 -4.54 -5.22
C LYS A 245 14.13 -5.41 -6.29
N TYR A 246 13.45 -6.49 -6.68
CA TYR A 246 13.92 -7.44 -7.67
C TYR A 246 13.05 -7.35 -8.93
N THR A 247 13.66 -7.02 -10.06
CA THR A 247 13.02 -6.94 -11.39
C THR A 247 13.90 -7.61 -12.45
N GLY A 248 13.33 -7.96 -13.60
CA GLY A 248 14.09 -8.49 -14.74
C GLY A 248 14.94 -9.72 -14.40
N LEU A 249 16.23 -9.68 -14.73
CA LEU A 249 17.19 -10.75 -14.45
C LEU A 249 17.38 -10.98 -12.95
N ASN A 250 17.37 -9.91 -12.14
CA ASN A 250 17.46 -10.01 -10.68
C ASN A 250 16.24 -10.70 -10.07
N LEU A 251 15.06 -10.55 -10.68
CA LEU A 251 13.87 -11.29 -10.26
C LEU A 251 14.01 -12.79 -10.58
N TYR A 252 14.52 -13.13 -11.75
CA TYR A 252 14.77 -14.52 -12.14
C TYR A 252 15.79 -15.17 -11.20
N LEU A 253 16.94 -14.52 -11.00
CA LEU A 253 17.97 -14.95 -10.07
C LEU A 253 17.43 -15.03 -8.64
N HIS A 254 16.66 -14.05 -8.16
CA HIS A 254 16.12 -14.08 -6.80
C HIS A 254 15.13 -15.25 -6.61
N ARG A 255 14.25 -15.53 -7.58
CA ARG A 255 13.37 -16.70 -7.55
C ARG A 255 14.16 -18.02 -7.59
N TYR A 256 15.16 -18.10 -8.46
CA TYR A 256 15.96 -19.31 -8.64
C TYR A 256 16.87 -19.57 -7.43
N LEU A 257 17.53 -18.53 -6.92
CA LEU A 257 18.43 -18.57 -5.77
C LEU A 257 17.68 -18.69 -4.44
N GLN A 258 16.48 -18.13 -4.25
CA GLN A 258 15.67 -18.44 -3.06
C GLN A 258 15.23 -19.90 -3.06
N GLY A 259 14.93 -20.49 -4.22
CA GLY A 259 14.78 -21.95 -4.36
C GLY A 259 16.01 -22.68 -3.82
N PHE A 260 17.20 -22.16 -4.12
CA PHE A 260 18.53 -22.61 -3.65
C PHE A 260 18.99 -22.10 -2.27
N ARG A 261 18.18 -21.32 -1.52
CA ARG A 261 18.53 -20.81 -0.17
C ARG A 261 17.53 -21.28 0.89
N ALA A 262 16.29 -21.54 0.47
CA ALA A 262 15.37 -22.43 1.17
C ALA A 262 15.92 -23.88 1.13
N SER A 263 16.52 -24.26 0.00
CA SER A 263 17.42 -25.40 -0.15
C SER A 263 18.82 -25.00 0.28
N THR A 264 19.16 -25.12 1.56
CA THR A 264 20.57 -25.19 1.98
C THR A 264 21.20 -26.42 1.33
N ILE A 265 21.54 -26.40 0.04
CA ILE A 265 21.91 -27.57 -0.78
C ILE A 265 21.15 -28.80 -0.25
N ASP A 266 19.82 -28.76 -0.35
CA ASP A 266 18.99 -29.89 0.08
C ASP A 266 19.51 -31.05 -0.80
N HIS A 267 20.29 -31.98 -0.23
CA HIS A 267 20.94 -33.08 -0.97
C HIS A 267 19.95 -33.79 -1.90
N THR A 268 18.67 -33.72 -1.56
CA THR A 268 17.51 -34.14 -2.32
C THR A 268 17.46 -33.60 -3.76
N THR A 269 17.77 -32.33 -4.06
CA THR A 269 17.64 -31.78 -5.43
C THR A 269 18.70 -32.35 -6.38
N LEU A 270 19.94 -32.47 -5.91
CA LEU A 270 21.03 -33.09 -6.65
C LEU A 270 20.74 -34.58 -6.86
N SER A 271 20.25 -35.27 -5.83
CA SER A 271 19.80 -36.65 -5.93
C SER A 271 18.65 -36.84 -6.92
N TRP A 272 17.73 -35.88 -7.05
CA TRP A 272 16.66 -35.92 -8.07
C TRP A 272 17.22 -35.79 -9.49
N LEU A 273 18.22 -34.95 -9.72
CA LEU A 273 18.90 -34.84 -11.02
C LEU A 273 19.62 -36.14 -11.38
N PHE A 274 20.37 -36.73 -10.44
CA PHE A 274 21.02 -38.02 -10.64
C PHE A 274 20.01 -39.14 -10.86
N PHE A 275 18.92 -39.19 -10.08
CA PHE A 275 17.84 -40.15 -10.29
C PHE A 275 17.26 -40.04 -11.70
N LEU A 276 16.91 -38.84 -12.17
CA LEU A 276 16.38 -38.64 -13.52
C LEU A 276 17.38 -39.02 -14.61
N PHE A 277 18.66 -38.68 -14.43
CA PHE A 277 19.73 -39.04 -15.36
C PHE A 277 19.90 -40.55 -15.49
N PHE A 278 20.03 -41.26 -14.37
CA PHE A 278 20.18 -42.71 -14.36
C PHE A 278 18.90 -43.43 -14.79
N ALA A 279 17.72 -42.95 -14.39
CA ALA A 279 16.45 -43.51 -14.84
C ALA A 279 16.29 -43.41 -16.37
N TYR A 280 16.59 -42.25 -16.95
CA TYR A 280 16.55 -42.05 -18.39
C TYR A 280 17.58 -42.94 -19.12
N GLY A 281 18.82 -43.00 -18.62
CA GLY A 281 19.87 -43.84 -19.19
C GLY A 281 19.52 -45.32 -19.13
N GLY A 282 19.02 -45.80 -17.98
CA GLY A 282 18.60 -47.18 -17.77
C GLY A 282 17.44 -47.59 -18.66
N LEU A 283 16.42 -46.72 -18.83
CA LEU A 283 15.32 -46.96 -19.76
C LEU A 283 15.77 -46.98 -21.23
N ARG A 284 16.67 -46.07 -21.62
CA ARG A 284 17.15 -45.97 -23.00
C ARG A 284 18.01 -47.18 -23.39
N VAL A 285 18.87 -47.63 -22.49
CA VAL A 285 19.80 -48.74 -22.71
C VAL A 285 19.19 -50.09 -22.31
N GLN A 286 17.98 -50.09 -21.71
CA GLN A 286 17.30 -51.28 -21.18
C GLN A 286 18.16 -52.05 -20.15
N SER A 287 18.94 -51.31 -19.34
CA SER A 287 19.83 -51.89 -18.33
C SER A 287 19.20 -51.83 -16.94
N VAL A 288 19.01 -53.00 -16.33
CA VAL A 288 18.48 -53.17 -14.96
C VAL A 288 19.45 -52.62 -13.92
N GLU A 289 20.76 -52.72 -14.15
CA GLU A 289 21.80 -52.20 -13.25
C GLU A 289 21.73 -50.68 -13.10
N ILE A 290 21.57 -49.95 -14.21
CA ILE A 290 21.46 -48.48 -14.20
C ILE A 290 20.16 -48.05 -13.53
N LEU A 291 19.07 -48.80 -13.74
CA LEU A 291 17.79 -48.57 -13.04
C LEU A 291 17.92 -48.81 -11.54
N ALA A 292 18.62 -49.87 -11.12
CA ALA A 292 18.90 -50.12 -9.70
C ALA A 292 19.71 -48.98 -9.08
N LEU A 293 20.69 -48.43 -9.79
CA LEU A 293 21.47 -47.27 -9.33
C LEU A 293 20.58 -46.02 -9.17
N ALA A 294 19.66 -45.76 -10.12
CA ALA A 294 18.69 -44.67 -10.00
C ALA A 294 17.84 -44.82 -8.72
N VAL A 295 17.24 -45.99 -8.51
CA VAL A 295 16.40 -46.27 -7.33
C VAL A 295 17.23 -46.22 -6.03
N GLY A 296 18.50 -46.64 -6.07
CA GLY A 296 19.43 -46.51 -4.94
C GLY A 296 19.69 -45.06 -4.53
N VAL A 297 19.95 -44.18 -5.51
CA VAL A 297 20.11 -42.73 -5.27
C VAL A 297 18.84 -42.12 -4.68
N LEU A 298 17.67 -42.50 -5.20
CA LEU A 298 16.38 -42.04 -4.67
C LEU A 298 16.15 -42.52 -3.23
N THR A 299 16.48 -43.78 -2.94
CA THR A 299 16.36 -44.36 -1.60
C THR A 299 17.24 -43.64 -0.59
N LEU A 300 18.52 -43.42 -0.92
CA LEU A 300 19.44 -42.69 -0.06
C LEU A 300 18.93 -41.26 0.23
N SER A 301 18.47 -40.56 -0.80
CA SER A 301 17.89 -39.22 -0.70
C SER A 301 16.69 -39.15 0.24
N MET A 302 15.73 -40.08 0.10
CA MET A 302 14.54 -40.11 0.93
C MET A 302 14.87 -40.43 2.40
N ASN A 303 15.83 -41.31 2.67
CA ASN A 303 16.27 -41.63 4.03
C ASN A 303 16.98 -40.46 4.71
N VAL A 304 17.90 -39.78 4.01
CA VAL A 304 18.53 -38.55 4.52
C VAL A 304 17.48 -37.50 4.83
N ARG A 305 16.49 -37.33 3.93
CA ARG A 305 15.39 -36.38 4.15
C ARG A 305 14.53 -36.74 5.36
N PHE A 306 14.25 -38.04 5.55
CA PHE A 306 13.53 -38.52 6.73
C PHE A 306 14.25 -38.13 8.02
N PHE A 307 15.56 -38.40 8.14
CA PHE A 307 16.33 -38.05 9.33
C PHE A 307 16.40 -36.54 9.57
N GLN A 308 16.52 -35.73 8.52
CA GLN A 308 16.46 -34.26 8.64
C GLN A 308 15.12 -33.78 9.19
N LEU A 309 14.01 -34.29 8.65
CA LEU A 309 12.67 -33.91 9.08
C LEU A 309 12.36 -34.42 10.49
N LEU A 310 12.86 -35.60 10.85
CA LEU A 310 12.75 -36.16 12.19
C LEU A 310 13.55 -35.34 13.20
N HIS A 311 14.79 -34.99 12.86
CA HIS A 311 15.62 -34.11 13.70
C HIS A 311 14.96 -32.74 13.90
N MET A 312 14.47 -32.12 12.82
CA MET A 312 13.71 -30.87 12.91
C MET A 312 12.43 -30.99 13.76
N LYS A 313 11.68 -32.08 13.62
CA LYS A 313 10.49 -32.34 14.42
C LYS A 313 10.85 -32.46 15.90
N ASN A 314 11.88 -33.22 16.23
CA ASN A 314 12.32 -33.41 17.61
C ASN A 314 12.87 -32.12 18.20
N LEU A 315 13.66 -31.34 17.44
CA LEU A 315 14.12 -30.02 17.88
C LEU A 315 12.98 -29.09 18.27
N ILE A 316 11.90 -29.03 17.47
CA ILE A 316 10.72 -28.19 17.79
C ILE A 316 9.90 -28.78 18.93
N GLN A 317 9.84 -30.11 19.06
CA GLN A 317 9.01 -30.75 20.08
C GLN A 317 9.69 -30.81 21.46
N ASP A 318 11.02 -30.92 21.50
CA ASP A 318 11.80 -31.18 22.71
C ASP A 318 12.29 -29.90 23.39
N ILE A 319 12.26 -28.76 22.69
CA ILE A 319 12.68 -27.46 23.25
C ILE A 319 11.45 -26.72 23.77
N PRO A 320 11.33 -26.52 25.09
CA PRO A 320 10.20 -25.78 25.64
C PRO A 320 10.34 -24.28 25.35
N ILE A 321 9.20 -23.63 25.09
CA ILE A 321 9.11 -22.17 25.01
C ILE A 321 9.59 -21.55 26.34
N SER A 322 10.67 -20.78 26.26
CA SER A 322 11.28 -20.10 27.40
C SER A 322 10.68 -18.71 27.59
N LYS A 323 10.44 -18.31 28.85
CA LYS A 323 10.13 -16.91 29.18
C LYS A 323 11.35 -16.05 28.91
N LEU A 324 11.14 -14.83 28.40
CA LEU A 324 12.26 -13.95 28.07
C LEU A 324 13.10 -13.64 29.30
N ARG A 325 12.51 -13.33 30.46
CA ARG A 325 13.26 -13.05 31.71
C ARG A 325 14.32 -14.10 32.09
N SER A 326 14.10 -15.37 31.72
CA SER A 326 14.95 -16.51 32.10
C SER A 326 15.62 -17.19 30.91
N VAL A 327 15.62 -16.55 29.73
CA VAL A 327 16.25 -17.13 28.54
C VAL A 327 17.78 -17.13 28.70
N SER A 328 18.41 -18.26 28.39
CA SER A 328 19.87 -18.41 28.42
C SER A 328 20.46 -18.37 27.02
N ALA A 329 21.78 -18.17 26.92
CA ALA A 329 22.48 -18.32 25.66
C ALA A 329 22.39 -19.76 25.13
N GLY A 330 22.25 -19.92 23.82
CA GLY A 330 22.03 -21.22 23.18
C GLY A 330 20.83 -21.22 22.24
N PHE A 331 20.46 -22.40 21.73
CA PHE A 331 19.30 -22.54 20.86
C PHE A 331 18.02 -22.54 21.69
N VAL A 332 17.11 -21.60 21.42
CA VAL A 332 15.95 -21.32 22.27
C VAL A 332 14.69 -21.08 21.44
N GLU A 333 13.55 -21.40 22.06
CA GLU A 333 12.23 -21.00 21.60
C GLU A 333 11.67 -19.92 22.52
N VAL A 334 11.16 -18.84 21.92
CA VAL A 334 10.60 -17.69 22.65
C VAL A 334 9.35 -17.19 21.95
N THR A 335 8.44 -16.62 22.74
CA THR A 335 7.24 -15.95 22.23
C THR A 335 7.14 -14.56 22.82
N GLY A 336 6.60 -13.61 22.06
CA GLY A 336 6.43 -12.23 22.52
C GLY A 336 5.85 -11.34 21.43
N ARG A 337 5.54 -10.09 21.79
CA ARG A 337 5.13 -9.04 20.84
C ARG A 337 6.37 -8.49 20.16
N ILE A 338 6.34 -8.42 18.83
CA ILE A 338 7.44 -7.86 18.06
C ILE A 338 7.33 -6.34 17.94
N HIS A 339 8.44 -5.66 18.18
CA HIS A 339 8.55 -4.21 18.08
C HIS A 339 9.81 -3.84 17.29
N ALA A 340 9.77 -2.70 16.61
CA ALA A 340 10.93 -2.15 15.93
C ALA A 340 11.10 -0.69 16.37
N SER A 341 12.35 -0.25 16.58
CA SER A 341 12.61 1.17 16.85
C SER A 341 12.19 2.06 15.67
N HIS A 342 12.41 1.56 14.44
CA HIS A 342 12.04 2.23 13.20
C HIS A 342 11.19 1.29 12.33
N PRO A 343 9.87 1.23 12.60
CA PRO A 343 8.96 0.36 11.87
C PRO A 343 8.74 0.83 10.44
N LEU A 344 8.50 -0.12 9.54
CA LEU A 344 8.37 0.11 8.12
C LEU A 344 6.90 0.32 7.75
N ILE A 345 6.61 1.31 6.91
CA ILE A 345 5.28 1.45 6.31
C ILE A 345 5.29 0.74 4.97
N SER A 346 4.44 -0.27 4.79
CA SER A 346 4.35 -1.02 3.53
C SER A 346 4.08 -0.09 2.33
N PRO A 347 4.78 -0.28 1.19
CA PRO A 347 4.51 0.50 -0.02
C PRO A 347 3.20 0.09 -0.72
N ILE A 348 2.58 -1.03 -0.35
CA ILE A 348 1.39 -1.57 -1.01
C ILE A 348 0.13 -1.26 -0.19
N SER A 349 0.08 -1.73 1.06
CA SER A 349 -1.06 -1.54 1.95
C SER A 349 -0.98 -0.25 2.77
N GLY A 350 0.23 0.27 3.02
CA GLY A 350 0.44 1.37 3.97
C GLY A 350 0.49 0.91 5.43
N THR A 351 0.48 -0.41 5.67
CA THR A 351 0.48 -0.97 7.02
C THR A 351 1.84 -0.78 7.71
N LYS A 352 1.81 -0.40 8.98
CA LYS A 352 2.98 -0.31 9.85
C LYS A 352 3.44 -1.71 10.25
N SER A 353 4.62 -2.11 9.79
CA SER A 353 5.11 -3.49 9.78
C SER A 353 6.59 -3.59 10.14
N VAL A 354 6.99 -4.70 10.75
CA VAL A 354 8.40 -5.05 11.03
C VAL A 354 9.04 -5.76 9.84
N TYR A 355 8.23 -6.46 9.06
CA TYR A 355 8.63 -7.13 7.82
C TYR A 355 7.52 -7.00 6.80
N PHE A 356 7.86 -6.77 5.54
CA PHE A 356 6.93 -6.98 4.45
C PHE A 356 7.61 -7.60 3.24
N ARG A 357 6.81 -8.28 2.45
CA ARG A 357 7.16 -8.81 1.14
C ARG A 357 5.95 -8.70 0.24
N TYR A 358 6.10 -8.05 -0.90
CA TYR A 358 5.07 -8.05 -1.93
C TYR A 358 5.56 -8.67 -3.23
N VAL A 359 4.61 -9.26 -3.95
CA VAL A 359 4.77 -9.83 -5.29
C VAL A 359 3.85 -9.06 -6.22
N LYS A 360 4.44 -8.34 -7.17
CA LYS A 360 3.71 -7.65 -8.22
C LYS A 360 3.62 -8.54 -9.44
N GLU A 361 2.39 -8.80 -9.88
CA GLU A 361 2.06 -9.65 -11.01
C GLU A 361 1.35 -8.82 -12.08
N LYS A 362 1.70 -9.07 -13.34
CA LYS A 362 1.04 -8.46 -14.50
C LYS A 362 0.32 -9.53 -15.30
N ARG A 363 -0.93 -9.24 -15.68
CA ARG A 363 -1.73 -10.06 -16.58
C ARG A 363 -1.15 -9.96 -17.98
N ILE A 364 -0.81 -11.10 -18.56
CA ILE A 364 -0.27 -11.23 -19.91
C ILE A 364 -1.19 -12.11 -20.77
N HIS A 365 -1.27 -11.79 -22.05
CA HIS A 365 -1.95 -12.64 -23.02
C HIS A 365 -1.00 -13.75 -23.49
N THR A 366 -1.53 -14.96 -23.59
CA THR A 366 -0.83 -16.18 -24.01
C THR A 366 -1.68 -16.87 -25.07
N ARG A 367 -1.07 -17.78 -25.86
CA ARG A 367 -1.80 -18.56 -26.89
C ARG A 367 -3.07 -19.26 -26.35
N ASN A 368 -3.10 -19.59 -25.06
CA ASN A 368 -4.20 -20.31 -24.41
C ASN A 368 -5.05 -19.42 -23.50
N GLY A 369 -5.01 -18.09 -23.66
CA GLY A 369 -5.81 -17.14 -22.88
C GLY A 369 -4.97 -16.17 -22.06
N TYR A 370 -5.29 -15.98 -20.77
CA TYR A 370 -4.58 -15.03 -19.90
C TYR A 370 -3.84 -15.75 -18.78
N SER A 371 -2.64 -15.27 -18.46
CA SER A 371 -1.85 -15.76 -17.34
C SER A 371 -1.27 -14.60 -16.53
N TRP A 372 -1.07 -14.81 -15.24
CA TRP A 372 -0.40 -13.86 -14.36
C TRP A 372 1.10 -14.14 -14.36
N LYS A 373 1.89 -13.11 -14.65
CA LYS A 373 3.36 -13.19 -14.63
C LYS A 373 3.88 -12.28 -13.54
N THR A 374 4.66 -12.83 -12.61
CA THR A 374 5.42 -12.02 -11.66
C THR A 374 6.41 -11.12 -12.41
N VAL A 375 6.32 -9.82 -12.18
CA VAL A 375 7.18 -8.80 -12.81
C VAL A 375 8.12 -8.14 -11.81
N GLU A 376 7.80 -8.19 -10.52
CA GLU A 376 8.57 -7.52 -9.48
C GLU A 376 8.30 -8.15 -8.12
N ILE A 377 9.33 -8.21 -7.27
CA ILE A 377 9.22 -8.57 -5.84
C ILE A 377 9.92 -7.48 -5.03
N GLY A 378 9.24 -6.97 -4.00
CA GLY A 378 9.83 -6.06 -3.02
C GLY A 378 9.81 -6.67 -1.63
N GLN A 379 10.87 -6.46 -0.85
CA GLN A 379 10.92 -6.89 0.54
C GLN A 379 11.81 -5.97 1.39
N ALA A 380 11.43 -5.82 2.65
CA ALA A 380 12.22 -5.13 3.66
C ALA A 380 12.01 -5.76 5.04
N ILE A 381 12.99 -5.54 5.91
CA ILE A 381 12.99 -5.93 7.31
C ILE A 381 13.41 -4.69 8.07
N ALA A 382 12.71 -4.37 9.15
CA ALA A 382 13.06 -3.25 10.02
C ALA A 382 14.39 -3.54 10.72
N ASP A 383 15.17 -2.49 10.97
CA ASP A 383 16.35 -2.57 11.82
C ASP A 383 15.92 -2.49 13.30
N ASP A 384 16.80 -2.93 14.20
CA ASP A 384 16.63 -2.81 15.66
C ASP A 384 15.28 -3.34 16.18
N CYS A 385 15.00 -4.61 15.89
CA CYS A 385 13.81 -5.29 16.36
C CYS A 385 14.02 -5.95 17.72
N TYR A 386 12.97 -6.06 18.51
CA TYR A 386 12.96 -6.79 19.78
C TYR A 386 11.62 -7.49 20.03
N LEU A 387 11.64 -8.49 20.91
CA LEU A 387 10.44 -9.14 21.43
C LEU A 387 10.21 -8.73 22.87
N ASP A 388 8.95 -8.52 23.23
CA ASP A 388 8.48 -8.26 24.59
C ASP A 388 7.36 -9.24 24.96
N ASP A 389 7.58 -10.05 25.99
CA ASP A 389 6.59 -10.99 26.53
C ASP A 389 5.90 -10.49 27.82
N GLY A 390 6.17 -9.24 28.20
CA GLY A 390 5.77 -8.62 29.46
C GLY A 390 6.63 -9.01 30.66
N SER A 391 7.45 -10.06 30.56
CA SER A 391 8.39 -10.50 31.60
C SER A 391 9.81 -9.98 31.39
N GLY A 392 10.21 -9.80 30.13
CA GLY A 392 11.50 -9.29 29.71
C GLY A 392 11.51 -8.96 28.22
N ILE A 393 12.65 -8.42 27.75
CA ILE A 393 12.85 -8.05 26.34
C ILE A 393 14.08 -8.77 25.80
N ILE A 394 14.01 -9.29 24.56
CA ILE A 394 15.17 -9.84 23.82
C ILE A 394 15.32 -9.15 22.47
N SER A 395 16.55 -8.86 22.07
CA SER A 395 16.83 -8.25 20.77
C SER A 395 16.79 -9.27 19.64
N LEU A 396 16.39 -8.87 18.45
CA LEU A 396 16.33 -9.74 17.27
C LEU A 396 17.23 -9.20 16.15
N ASN A 397 18.20 -10.00 15.70
CA ASN A 397 18.91 -9.72 14.46
C ASN A 397 18.23 -10.46 13.30
N LEU A 398 17.14 -9.92 12.78
CA LEU A 398 16.31 -10.54 11.74
C LEU A 398 17.03 -10.81 10.40
N LYS A 399 18.33 -10.51 10.29
CA LYS A 399 19.14 -10.86 9.11
C LYS A 399 19.23 -12.38 8.97
N ASN A 400 18.81 -12.87 7.81
CA ASN A 400 18.70 -14.31 7.49
C ASN A 400 17.62 -15.08 8.26
N ALA A 401 16.75 -14.39 9.01
CA ALA A 401 15.56 -15.02 9.56
C ALA A 401 14.66 -15.54 8.43
N ARG A 402 14.11 -16.74 8.63
CA ARG A 402 13.03 -17.28 7.81
C ARG A 402 11.71 -16.78 8.40
N PHE A 403 10.91 -16.12 7.59
CA PHE A 403 9.59 -15.62 7.99
C PHE A 403 8.51 -16.60 7.56
N SER A 404 7.64 -17.00 8.48
CA SER A 404 6.43 -17.76 8.20
C SER A 404 5.22 -16.96 8.62
N ILE A 405 4.69 -16.19 7.67
CA ILE A 405 3.66 -15.18 7.89
C ILE A 405 2.32 -15.67 7.35
N SER A 406 1.25 -15.48 8.12
CA SER A 406 -0.11 -15.88 7.77
C SER A 406 -0.89 -14.83 6.99
N SER A 407 -0.64 -13.55 7.28
CA SER A 407 -1.19 -12.41 6.54
C SER A 407 -0.72 -12.49 5.09
N ARG A 408 -1.66 -12.77 4.19
CA ARG A 408 -1.45 -12.70 2.76
C ARG A 408 -2.67 -12.09 2.12
N GLU A 409 -2.52 -10.88 1.61
CA GLU A 409 -3.61 -10.10 1.04
C GLU A 409 -3.28 -9.68 -0.39
N SER A 410 -4.31 -9.51 -1.21
CA SER A 410 -4.16 -9.10 -2.61
C SER A 410 -4.75 -7.71 -2.82
N PHE A 411 -3.95 -6.82 -3.39
CA PHE A 411 -4.27 -5.43 -3.67
C PHE A 411 -4.17 -5.13 -5.17
N TYR A 412 -4.91 -4.13 -5.62
CA TYR A 412 -4.86 -3.62 -6.99
C TYR A 412 -4.31 -2.19 -7.06
N HIS A 413 -3.90 -1.63 -5.92
CA HIS A 413 -3.32 -0.31 -5.76
C HIS A 413 -2.04 -0.40 -4.92
N THR A 414 -1.28 0.70 -4.88
CA THR A 414 -0.20 0.91 -3.91
C THR A 414 -0.64 1.93 -2.85
N TYR A 415 0.12 2.05 -1.76
CA TYR A 415 -0.15 3.05 -0.73
C TYR A 415 0.02 4.47 -1.29
N ALA A 416 0.99 4.67 -2.18
CA ALA A 416 1.16 5.91 -2.91
C ALA A 416 -0.04 6.23 -3.83
N ASP A 417 -0.62 5.22 -4.49
CA ASP A 417 -1.84 5.40 -5.30
C ASP A 417 -3.01 5.88 -4.41
N LEU A 418 -3.19 5.28 -3.23
CA LEU A 418 -4.22 5.70 -2.28
C LEU A 418 -4.02 7.13 -1.79
N ASN A 419 -2.80 7.50 -1.41
CA ASN A 419 -2.47 8.86 -0.97
C ASN A 419 -2.65 9.91 -2.08
N MET A 420 -2.63 9.48 -3.35
CA MET A 420 -2.91 10.32 -4.52
C MET A 420 -4.39 10.27 -4.95
N GLY A 421 -5.27 9.64 -4.17
CA GLY A 421 -6.71 9.49 -4.46
C GLY A 421 -7.01 8.55 -5.64
N ILE A 422 -6.09 7.65 -5.99
CA ILE A 422 -6.23 6.70 -7.11
C ILE A 422 -6.81 5.39 -6.57
N ILE A 423 -8.13 5.23 -6.68
CA ILE A 423 -8.83 3.98 -6.33
C ILE A 423 -8.80 3.05 -7.54
N GLN A 424 -8.02 1.97 -7.46
CA GLN A 424 -7.94 0.94 -8.50
C GLN A 424 -8.71 -0.31 -8.06
N THR A 425 -9.73 -0.70 -8.83
CA THR A 425 -10.58 -1.86 -8.53
C THR A 425 -10.17 -3.09 -9.33
N SER A 426 -10.54 -4.26 -8.80
CA SER A 426 -10.31 -5.56 -9.47
C SER A 426 -10.96 -5.56 -10.86
N GLY A 427 -10.18 -5.85 -11.90
CA GLY A 427 -10.63 -5.91 -13.31
C GLY A 427 -10.32 -4.68 -14.17
N MET A 428 -10.03 -3.51 -13.58
CA MET A 428 -9.64 -2.31 -14.33
C MET A 428 -8.16 -2.29 -14.74
N ASN A 429 -7.30 -3.01 -14.01
CA ASN A 429 -5.87 -2.99 -14.26
C ASN A 429 -5.31 -4.40 -14.49
N ASN A 430 -4.33 -4.51 -15.39
CA ASN A 430 -3.62 -5.76 -15.65
C ASN A 430 -2.54 -6.02 -14.59
N VAL A 431 -2.64 -5.48 -13.38
CA VAL A 431 -1.63 -5.59 -12.32
C VAL A 431 -2.31 -5.95 -11.01
N ARG A 432 -1.72 -6.91 -10.29
CA ARG A 432 -2.10 -7.30 -8.92
C ARG A 432 -0.86 -7.31 -8.04
N TYR A 433 -1.00 -6.87 -6.80
CA TYR A 433 0.01 -7.00 -5.77
C TYR A 433 -0.48 -8.04 -4.76
N THR A 434 0.34 -9.04 -4.43
CA THR A 434 0.09 -9.92 -3.28
C THR A 434 1.11 -9.57 -2.21
N GLU A 435 0.65 -9.20 -1.03
CA GLU A 435 1.52 -8.78 0.06
C GLU A 435 1.41 -9.72 1.27
N GLU A 436 2.56 -10.01 1.86
CA GLU A 436 2.72 -10.62 3.17
C GLU A 436 3.43 -9.63 4.10
N TYR A 437 2.90 -9.40 5.30
CA TYR A 437 3.46 -8.40 6.22
C TYR A 437 3.33 -8.83 7.68
N LEU A 438 4.33 -8.52 8.49
CA LEU A 438 4.32 -8.75 9.93
C LEU A 438 4.07 -7.43 10.64
N ASP A 439 2.89 -7.28 11.24
CA ASP A 439 2.49 -6.06 11.95
C ASP A 439 3.37 -5.78 13.16
N GLU A 440 3.54 -4.50 13.47
CA GLU A 440 4.12 -4.10 14.75
C GLU A 440 3.19 -4.39 15.93
N GLY A 441 3.74 -4.88 17.04
CA GLY A 441 3.03 -5.28 18.25
C GLY A 441 2.35 -6.65 18.15
N ARG A 442 2.52 -7.36 17.03
CA ARG A 442 1.93 -8.69 16.81
C ARG A 442 2.65 -9.74 17.65
N MET A 443 1.88 -10.67 18.20
CA MET A 443 2.45 -11.84 18.88
C MET A 443 3.14 -12.73 17.85
N VAL A 444 4.41 -13.05 18.11
CA VAL A 444 5.21 -13.93 17.27
C VAL A 444 5.86 -15.03 18.09
N TYR A 445 5.98 -16.18 17.44
CA TYR A 445 6.80 -17.30 17.85
C TYR A 445 8.14 -17.20 17.12
N SER A 446 9.24 -17.26 17.87
CA SER A 446 10.57 -17.25 17.29
C SER A 446 11.47 -18.33 17.88
N MET A 447 12.23 -18.96 17.00
CA MET A 447 13.20 -20.00 17.33
C MET A 447 14.52 -19.64 16.69
N GLY A 448 15.59 -19.59 17.48
CA GLY A 448 16.92 -19.21 17.00
C GLY A 448 18.00 -19.39 18.05
N THR A 449 19.21 -18.93 17.75
CA THR A 449 20.32 -18.99 18.72
C THR A 449 20.42 -17.67 19.47
N ALA A 450 20.20 -17.69 20.78
CA ALA A 450 20.43 -16.57 21.67
C ALA A 450 21.93 -16.44 21.95
N ILE A 451 22.50 -15.30 21.56
CA ILE A 451 23.91 -14.97 21.76
C ILE A 451 24.06 -13.74 22.67
N PRO A 452 25.08 -13.70 23.53
CA PRO A 452 25.35 -12.51 24.35
C PRO A 452 25.75 -11.33 23.46
N VAL A 453 25.08 -10.20 23.67
CA VAL A 453 25.41 -8.92 23.04
C VAL A 453 26.48 -8.25 23.87
N ASN A 454 27.56 -7.80 23.23
CA ASN A 454 28.59 -7.04 23.92
C ASN A 454 27.97 -5.75 24.51
N PRO A 455 27.97 -5.56 25.84
CA PRO A 455 27.37 -4.38 26.48
C PRO A 455 27.96 -3.06 25.98
N LEU A 456 29.23 -3.06 25.55
CA LEU A 456 29.92 -1.88 25.01
C LEU A 456 29.30 -1.39 23.69
N ARG A 457 28.79 -2.31 22.85
CA ARG A 457 28.12 -1.94 21.60
C ARG A 457 26.79 -1.26 21.86
N ARG A 458 25.99 -1.81 22.77
CA ARG A 458 24.70 -1.22 23.19
C ARG A 458 24.89 0.11 23.91
N PHE A 459 25.96 0.25 24.70
CA PHE A 459 26.30 1.54 25.30
C PHE A 459 26.64 2.60 24.24
N GLY A 460 27.32 2.21 23.15
CA GLY A 460 27.57 3.11 22.02
C GLY A 460 26.30 3.59 21.31
N GLU A 461 25.31 2.70 21.14
CA GLU A 461 24.00 3.04 20.59
C GLU A 461 23.21 3.97 21.53
N TYR A 462 23.19 3.67 22.83
CA TYR A 462 22.60 4.52 23.86
C TYR A 462 23.22 5.93 23.85
N LEU A 463 24.55 6.03 23.76
CA LEU A 463 25.24 7.32 23.65
C LEU A 463 24.86 8.07 22.37
N ALA A 464 24.65 7.37 21.25
CA ALA A 464 24.22 8.01 20.00
C ALA A 464 22.79 8.56 20.09
N GLU A 465 21.92 7.89 20.85
CA GLU A 465 20.54 8.31 21.07
C GLU A 465 20.44 9.48 22.04
N VAL A 466 21.16 9.44 23.16
CA VAL A 466 21.30 10.56 24.10
C VAL A 466 21.87 11.79 23.39
N LYS A 467 22.84 11.60 22.47
CA LYS A 467 23.42 12.71 21.67
C LYS A 467 22.45 13.36 20.69
N LYS A 468 21.36 12.69 20.30
CA LYS A 468 20.32 13.27 19.43
C LYS A 468 19.34 14.16 20.21
N ASP A 469 19.16 13.89 21.51
CA ASP A 469 18.27 14.67 22.36
C ASP A 469 19.05 15.80 23.05
N LYS A 470 18.90 17.01 22.51
CA LYS A 470 19.54 18.21 23.04
C LYS A 470 19.15 18.49 24.50
N ASN A 471 17.91 18.21 24.90
CA ASN A 471 17.46 18.43 26.27
C ASN A 471 18.07 17.41 27.24
N GLN A 472 18.32 16.17 26.79
CA GLN A 472 19.07 15.21 27.59
C GLN A 472 20.52 15.62 27.77
N LEU A 473 21.15 16.16 26.73
CA LEU A 473 22.53 16.64 26.81
C LEU A 473 22.67 17.82 27.77
N LEU A 474 21.78 18.81 27.69
CA LEU A 474 21.83 20.03 28.51
C LEU A 474 21.75 19.80 30.04
N ARG A 475 21.44 18.59 30.51
CA ARG A 475 21.56 18.25 31.94
C ARG A 475 23.00 18.18 32.43
N PHE A 476 23.96 18.03 31.52
CA PHE A 476 25.39 17.95 31.80
C PHE A 476 26.14 19.24 31.45
N ASP A 477 25.42 20.26 30.96
CA ASP A 477 25.91 21.63 30.75
C ASP A 477 25.95 22.33 32.12
N LEU A 478 27.14 22.39 32.72
CA LEU A 478 27.36 22.89 34.07
C LEU A 478 27.54 24.41 34.09
N ASP A 479 28.06 24.97 33.00
CA ASP A 479 28.30 26.41 32.88
C ASP A 479 27.15 27.18 32.18
N GLY A 480 26.17 26.46 31.60
CA GLY A 480 24.97 27.00 30.99
C GLY A 480 25.21 27.66 29.63
N ASN A 481 26.33 27.35 28.97
CA ASN A 481 26.72 27.96 27.70
C ASN A 481 26.00 27.32 26.48
N GLY A 482 25.24 26.24 26.69
CA GLY A 482 24.49 25.52 25.66
C GLY A 482 25.31 24.56 24.79
N VAL A 483 26.57 24.30 25.15
CA VAL A 483 27.55 23.47 24.44
C VAL A 483 28.35 22.61 25.42
N ILE A 484 28.20 21.29 25.34
CA ILE A 484 28.97 20.38 26.20
C ILE A 484 30.42 20.32 25.75
N ASP A 485 31.32 20.74 26.63
CA ASP A 485 32.77 20.65 26.39
C ASP A 485 33.36 19.30 26.83
N GLU A 486 34.66 19.09 26.57
CA GLU A 486 35.33 17.83 26.91
C GLU A 486 35.34 17.58 28.43
N SER A 487 35.43 18.62 29.26
CA SER A 487 35.48 18.48 30.71
C SER A 487 34.12 18.06 31.29
N GLU A 488 33.04 18.64 30.79
CA GLU A 488 31.66 18.27 31.10
C GLU A 488 31.33 16.86 30.57
N TRP A 489 31.84 16.51 29.38
CA TRP A 489 31.67 15.18 28.80
C TRP A 489 32.36 14.07 29.62
N GLN A 490 33.53 14.34 30.19
CA GLN A 490 34.24 13.41 31.08
C GLN A 490 33.47 13.15 32.37
N VAL A 491 32.66 14.11 32.84
CA VAL A 491 31.76 13.94 33.99
C VAL A 491 30.47 13.22 33.59
N ALA A 492 29.93 13.51 32.39
CA ALA A 492 28.72 12.90 31.87
C ALA A 492 28.86 11.41 31.56
N LEU A 493 29.99 10.98 30.98
CA LEU A 493 30.20 9.61 30.50
C LEU A 493 30.06 8.53 31.60
N PRO A 494 30.69 8.64 32.78
CA PRO A 494 30.52 7.68 33.88
C PRO A 494 29.07 7.63 34.39
N GLN A 495 28.37 8.77 34.40
CA GLN A 495 26.99 8.85 34.86
C GLN A 495 26.01 8.21 33.87
N LEU A 496 26.15 8.52 32.57
CA LEU A 496 25.43 7.86 31.49
C LEU A 496 25.71 6.35 31.46
N ARG A 497 26.93 5.92 31.77
CA ARG A 497 27.27 4.50 31.88
C ARG A 497 26.55 3.85 33.06
N ARG A 498 26.47 4.50 34.22
CA ARG A 498 25.73 3.99 35.38
C ARG A 498 24.22 3.93 35.13
N GLU A 499 23.65 4.96 34.51
CA GLU A 499 22.24 4.99 34.10
C GLU A 499 21.92 3.88 33.09
N PHE A 500 22.77 3.73 32.07
CA PHE A 500 22.66 2.65 31.10
C PHE A 500 22.72 1.29 31.80
N LEU A 501 23.72 1.04 32.66
CA LEU A 501 23.86 -0.23 33.36
C LEU A 501 22.72 -0.50 34.35
N ALA A 502 22.22 0.52 35.05
CA ALA A 502 21.06 0.38 35.94
C ALA A 502 19.80 -0.02 35.17
N HIS A 503 19.52 0.65 34.04
CA HIS A 503 18.45 0.25 33.12
C HIS A 503 18.69 -1.12 32.48
N TYR A 504 19.95 -1.47 32.22
CA TYR A 504 20.36 -2.75 31.64
C TYR A 504 20.15 -3.93 32.61
N MET A 505 20.36 -3.72 33.91
CA MET A 505 20.22 -4.77 34.94
C MET A 505 18.78 -4.92 35.45
N ASP A 506 17.97 -3.85 35.46
CA ASP A 506 16.58 -3.88 35.92
C ASP A 506 15.65 -4.71 34.99
N LYS A 507 15.98 -4.80 33.69
CA LYS A 507 15.19 -5.54 32.67
C LYS A 507 15.51 -7.04 32.55
N GLY A 508 16.41 -7.59 33.38
CA GLY A 508 16.73 -9.03 33.42
C GLY A 508 17.68 -9.52 32.31
N GLN A 509 18.07 -10.81 32.40
CA GLN A 509 19.17 -11.43 31.63
C GLN A 509 18.97 -11.37 30.11
N SER A 510 17.73 -11.35 29.62
CA SER A 510 17.38 -11.29 28.19
C SER A 510 17.78 -10.01 27.48
N PHE A 511 17.93 -8.89 28.19
CA PHE A 511 18.36 -7.64 27.57
C PHE A 511 19.83 -7.70 27.10
N SER A 512 20.58 -8.66 27.64
CA SER A 512 21.95 -8.97 27.23
C SER A 512 22.04 -10.00 26.10
N LEU A 513 20.92 -10.52 25.62
CA LEU A 513 20.86 -11.55 24.59
C LEU A 513 20.22 -11.00 23.31
N MET A 514 20.73 -11.50 22.18
CA MET A 514 20.18 -11.27 20.87
C MET A 514 19.91 -12.61 20.21
N LEU A 515 18.71 -12.78 19.68
CA LEU A 515 18.37 -13.93 18.86
C LEU A 515 18.91 -13.69 17.45
N ASP A 516 19.73 -14.62 16.97
CA ASP A 516 20.40 -14.55 15.68
C ASP A 516 20.42 -15.91 14.97
N TYR A 517 20.75 -15.89 13.68
CA TYR A 517 21.09 -17.06 12.90
C TYR A 517 22.50 -17.54 13.25
N SER A 518 22.64 -18.80 13.67
CA SER A 518 23.94 -19.45 13.86
C SER A 518 24.24 -20.42 12.71
N LYS A 519 25.53 -20.64 12.40
CA LYS A 519 25.94 -21.69 11.47
C LYS A 519 25.85 -23.08 12.10
N ASP A 520 26.03 -23.16 13.42
CA ASP A 520 26.01 -24.43 14.17
C ASP A 520 24.57 -24.96 14.28
N PHE A 521 23.61 -24.05 14.42
CA PHE A 521 22.18 -24.31 14.35
C PHE A 521 21.55 -23.40 13.28
N PRO A 522 21.50 -23.86 12.00
CA PRO A 522 21.08 -23.04 10.86
C PRO A 522 19.56 -22.83 10.79
N ILE A 523 18.94 -22.61 11.94
CA ILE A 523 17.52 -22.39 12.12
C ILE A 523 17.38 -21.03 12.79
N PHE A 524 16.77 -20.09 12.07
CA PHE A 524 16.22 -18.89 12.67
C PHE A 524 14.86 -18.62 12.04
N LEU A 525 13.80 -18.87 12.81
CA LEU A 525 12.42 -18.77 12.36
C LEU A 525 11.70 -17.66 13.14
N VAL A 526 10.94 -16.86 12.42
CA VAL A 526 9.98 -15.90 12.98
C VAL A 526 8.64 -16.20 12.35
N SER A 527 7.63 -16.51 13.17
CA SER A 527 6.29 -16.84 12.70
C SER A 527 5.24 -16.09 13.50
N ASP A 528 4.20 -15.61 12.82
CA ASP A 528 2.98 -15.10 13.46
C ASP A 528 1.97 -16.22 13.75
N GLN A 529 2.37 -17.48 13.55
CA GLN A 529 1.57 -18.67 13.80
C GLN A 529 2.13 -19.41 15.02
N PRO A 530 1.28 -20.09 15.81
CA PRO A 530 1.73 -20.90 16.93
C PRO A 530 2.52 -22.11 16.45
N GLU A 531 3.42 -22.57 17.30
CA GLU A 531 4.27 -23.77 17.14
C GLU A 531 3.49 -24.99 16.62
N GLU A 532 2.26 -25.21 17.13
CA GLU A 532 1.39 -26.32 16.76
C GLU A 532 1.15 -26.45 15.25
N LYS A 533 1.05 -25.33 14.54
CA LYS A 533 0.78 -25.34 13.10
C LYS A 533 2.01 -25.76 12.30
N LEU A 534 3.20 -25.41 12.77
CA LEU A 534 4.47 -25.89 12.23
C LEU A 534 4.59 -27.41 12.45
N LEU A 535 4.34 -27.88 13.68
CA LEU A 535 4.35 -29.30 14.03
C LEU A 535 3.33 -30.11 13.22
N LYS A 536 2.12 -29.59 12.96
CA LYS A 536 1.10 -30.28 12.16
C LYS A 536 1.59 -30.63 10.76
N THR A 537 2.37 -29.73 10.13
CA THR A 537 2.94 -30.02 8.80
C THR A 537 4.04 -31.08 8.86
N LEU A 538 4.83 -31.13 9.93
CA LEU A 538 5.88 -32.13 10.12
C LEU A 538 5.31 -33.51 10.50
N LYS A 539 4.22 -33.55 11.27
CA LYS A 539 3.54 -34.79 11.72
C LYS A 539 3.18 -35.74 10.58
N TRP A 540 2.76 -35.22 9.42
CA TRP A 540 2.46 -36.04 8.25
C TRP A 540 3.65 -36.22 7.30
N LYS A 541 4.54 -35.23 7.20
CA LYS A 541 5.71 -35.32 6.30
C LYS A 541 6.70 -36.41 6.73
N VAL A 542 6.99 -36.52 8.03
CA VAL A 542 7.92 -37.52 8.56
C VAL A 542 7.49 -38.96 8.20
N PRO A 543 6.28 -39.44 8.56
CA PRO A 543 5.85 -40.79 8.21
C PRO A 543 5.69 -40.99 6.70
N ALA A 544 5.26 -39.97 5.95
CA ALA A 544 5.16 -40.07 4.50
C ALA A 544 6.54 -40.27 3.84
N THR A 545 7.56 -39.51 4.26
CA THR A 545 8.93 -39.69 3.75
C THR A 545 9.55 -41.03 4.15
N PHE A 546 9.23 -41.52 5.35
CA PHE A 546 9.64 -42.84 5.80
C PHE A 546 9.04 -43.95 4.94
N LEU A 547 7.72 -43.93 4.72
CA LEU A 547 7.03 -44.91 3.88
C LEU A 547 7.55 -44.90 2.45
N LEU A 548 7.76 -43.71 1.87
CA LEU A 548 8.30 -43.59 0.52
C LEU A 548 9.72 -44.14 0.43
N GLY A 549 10.58 -43.83 1.41
CA GLY A 549 11.94 -44.38 1.50
C GLY A 549 11.96 -45.91 1.66
N LEU A 550 11.02 -46.47 2.43
CA LEU A 550 10.86 -47.91 2.61
C LEU A 550 10.44 -48.59 1.29
N ILE A 551 9.45 -48.02 0.58
CA ILE A 551 9.00 -48.54 -0.71
C ILE A 551 10.14 -48.54 -1.73
N THR A 552 10.89 -47.43 -1.84
CA THR A 552 12.02 -47.37 -2.77
C THR A 552 13.14 -48.33 -2.39
N PHE A 553 13.37 -48.56 -1.09
CA PHE A 553 14.33 -49.55 -0.62
C PHE A 553 13.94 -50.98 -0.98
N VAL A 554 12.67 -51.35 -0.84
CA VAL A 554 12.16 -52.66 -1.27
C VAL A 554 12.31 -52.86 -2.78
N ILE A 555 11.96 -51.85 -3.58
CA ILE A 555 12.15 -51.89 -5.04
C ILE A 555 13.63 -52.07 -5.39
N PHE A 556 14.52 -51.35 -4.71
CA PHE A 556 15.97 -51.48 -4.88
C PHE A 556 16.45 -52.91 -4.58
N LEU A 557 15.98 -53.53 -3.49
CA LEU A 557 16.32 -54.92 -3.16
C LEU A 557 15.83 -55.91 -4.20
N ILE A 558 14.60 -55.76 -4.71
CA ILE A 558 14.06 -56.63 -5.77
C ILE A 558 14.94 -56.54 -7.02
N LEU A 559 15.34 -55.32 -7.42
CA LEU A 559 16.23 -55.12 -8.55
C LEU A 559 17.61 -55.75 -8.32
N MET A 560 18.17 -55.63 -7.11
CA MET A 560 19.46 -56.26 -6.77
C MET A 560 19.39 -57.79 -6.81
N VAL A 561 18.30 -58.39 -6.30
CA VAL A 561 18.10 -59.85 -6.38
C VAL A 561 17.98 -60.31 -7.84
N SER A 562 17.30 -59.54 -8.69
CA SER A 562 17.20 -59.84 -10.13
C SER A 562 18.53 -59.75 -10.86
N ILE A 563 19.46 -58.90 -10.41
CA ILE A 563 20.79 -58.75 -11.01
C ILE A 563 21.74 -59.88 -10.54
N ILE A 564 21.59 -60.35 -9.30
CA ILE A 564 22.46 -61.39 -8.72
C ILE A 564 21.97 -62.80 -9.09
N GLY A 565 20.65 -62.97 -9.25
CA GLY A 565 20.01 -64.27 -9.53
C GLY A 565 19.79 -64.59 -11.00
N GLY A 566 20.12 -63.68 -11.93
CA GLY A 566 20.08 -63.89 -13.38
C GLY A 566 21.48 -63.73 -13.95
#